data_AF-A0A2M7FC12-F1
#
_entry.id   AF-A0A2M7FC12-F1
#
_cell.length_a   1.000
_cell.length_b   1.000
_cell.length_c   1.000
_cell.angle_alpha   90.00
_cell.angle_beta   90.00
_cell.angle_gamma   90.00
#
_symmetry.space_group_name_H-M   'P 1'
#
loop_
_entity.id
_entity.type
_entity.pdbx_description
1 polymer ?
#
loop_
_entity_poly.entity_id
_entity_poly.type
_entity_poly.pdbx_seq_one_letter_code
_entity_poly.pdbx_strand_id
1 'polypeptide(L)'
;MTRLELRTLLSQNQIDVIDISPGGQLLTVRDPASQRCHRIDMTKLEPYTEEEIRGVLTGKREPEGLDVYQRIIGYYSNERNWNRSKLGEMEARRAGPYDLPGTFLADPELRKPPQPDVLQGHLGVL
;
A
#
# COMPACT_ATOMS: atom_id res chain seq x y z
N MET A 1 18.06 6.28 18.40
CA MET A 1 19.24 5.61 17.78
C MET A 1 19.88 6.50 16.72
N THR A 2 21.21 6.51 16.58
CA THR A 2 22.00 7.30 15.62
C THR A 2 22.26 6.56 14.29
N ARG A 3 22.74 7.27 13.27
CA ARG A 3 23.12 6.67 11.97
C ARG A 3 24.27 5.66 12.09
N LEU A 4 25.20 5.89 13.00
CA LEU A 4 26.34 4.97 13.21
C LEU A 4 25.87 3.67 13.86
N GLU A 5 25.00 3.77 14.86
CA GLU A 5 24.37 2.62 15.52
C GLU A 5 23.57 1.76 14.52
N LEU A 6 22.79 2.40 13.63
CA LEU A 6 22.07 1.68 12.58
C LEU A 6 23.03 0.90 11.66
N ARG A 7 24.13 1.52 11.21
CA ARG A 7 25.09 0.85 10.32
C ARG A 7 25.72 -0.36 10.99
N THR A 8 26.07 -0.22 12.28
CA THR A 8 26.58 -1.32 13.09
C THR A 8 25.55 -2.45 13.18
N LEU A 9 24.29 -2.13 13.47
CA LEU A 9 23.21 -3.10 13.54
C LEU A 9 23.00 -3.83 12.21
N LEU A 10 22.95 -3.12 11.08
CA LEU A 10 22.75 -3.73 9.76
C LEU A 10 23.88 -4.70 9.43
N SER A 11 25.12 -4.30 9.69
CA SER A 11 26.31 -5.15 9.49
C SER A 11 26.27 -6.40 10.38
N GLN A 12 25.99 -6.24 11.68
CA GLN A 12 25.94 -7.35 12.64
C GLN A 12 24.87 -8.40 12.30
N ASN A 13 23.75 -7.98 11.71
CA ASN A 13 22.64 -8.88 11.38
C ASN A 13 22.62 -9.29 9.90
N GLN A 14 23.69 -9.00 9.14
CA GLN A 14 23.80 -9.33 7.71
C GLN A 14 22.63 -8.80 6.88
N ILE A 15 22.17 -7.59 7.20
CA ILE A 15 21.07 -6.94 6.49
C ILE A 15 21.66 -6.12 5.34
N ASP A 16 21.17 -6.39 4.13
CA ASP A 16 21.63 -5.74 2.91
C ASP A 16 21.03 -4.34 2.76
N VAL A 17 21.84 -3.37 2.39
CA VAL A 17 21.37 -2.05 1.95
C VAL A 17 21.14 -2.09 0.45
N ILE A 18 19.89 -1.90 0.03
CA ILE A 18 19.51 -1.93 -1.39
C ILE A 18 19.62 -0.55 -2.02
N ASP A 19 19.13 0.47 -1.33
CA ASP A 19 19.01 1.82 -1.89
C ASP A 19 19.09 2.88 -0.80
N ILE A 20 19.58 4.06 -1.18
CA ILE A 20 19.67 5.24 -0.34
C ILE A 20 19.06 6.38 -1.14
N SER A 21 18.01 7.02 -0.61
CA SER A 21 17.35 8.11 -1.33
C SER A 21 18.32 9.26 -1.63
N PRO A 22 18.08 10.05 -2.69
CA PRO A 22 18.76 11.31 -2.89
C PRO A 22 18.59 12.19 -1.64
N GLY A 23 19.69 12.62 -1.01
CA GLY A 23 19.70 13.31 0.28
C GLY A 23 19.89 12.42 1.51
N GLY A 24 19.90 11.10 1.33
CA GLY A 24 20.26 10.12 2.36
C GLY A 24 19.30 10.05 3.53
N GLN A 25 18.05 10.49 3.38
CA GLN A 25 17.05 10.47 4.46
C GLN A 25 16.34 9.13 4.57
N LEU A 26 16.11 8.45 3.43
CA LEU A 26 15.47 7.14 3.40
C LEU A 26 16.51 6.09 3.04
N LEU A 27 16.49 4.99 3.80
CA LEU A 27 17.34 3.82 3.60
C LEU A 27 16.44 2.61 3.32
N THR A 28 16.64 1.97 2.18
CA THR A 28 15.95 0.71 1.86
C THR A 28 16.88 -0.45 2.20
N VAL A 29 16.43 -1.35 3.06
CA VAL A 29 17.17 -2.51 3.52
C VAL A 29 16.41 -3.79 3.28
N ARG A 30 17.13 -4.91 3.13
CA ARG A 30 16.55 -6.24 3.01
C ARG A 30 17.26 -7.19 3.95
N ASP A 31 16.48 -7.91 4.73
CA ASP A 31 16.99 -9.04 5.48
C ASP A 31 16.96 -10.28 4.56
N PRO A 32 18.12 -10.86 4.20
CA PRO A 32 18.17 -12.06 3.37
C PRO A 32 17.60 -13.30 4.08
N ALA A 33 17.60 -13.35 5.42
CA ALA A 33 17.08 -14.50 6.16
C ALA A 33 15.55 -14.54 6.12
N SER A 34 14.88 -13.43 6.46
CA SER A 34 13.42 -13.32 6.43
C SER A 34 12.85 -12.95 5.05
N GLN A 35 13.70 -12.56 4.09
CA GLN A 35 13.32 -12.00 2.78
C GLN A 35 12.47 -10.72 2.86
N ARG A 36 12.41 -10.08 4.03
CA ARG A 36 11.65 -8.84 4.23
C ARG A 36 12.44 -7.63 3.73
N CYS A 37 11.72 -6.70 3.10
CA CYS A 37 12.26 -5.41 2.70
C CYS A 37 11.63 -4.31 3.55
N HIS A 38 12.47 -3.43 4.09
CA HIS A 38 12.05 -2.30 4.91
C HIS A 38 12.58 -1.01 4.33
N ARG A 39 11.76 0.04 4.39
CA ARG A 39 12.16 1.40 4.06
C ARG A 39 12.16 2.23 5.34
N ILE A 40 13.36 2.65 5.74
CA ILE A 40 13.62 3.29 7.02
C ILE A 40 13.81 4.79 6.78
N ASP A 41 13.03 5.61 7.50
CA ASP A 41 13.27 7.06 7.58
C ASP A 41 14.30 7.34 8.67
N MET A 42 15.51 7.69 8.26
CA MET A 42 16.62 7.93 9.19
C MET A 42 16.41 9.15 10.07
N THR A 43 15.48 10.05 9.72
CA THR A 43 15.17 11.24 10.52
C THR A 43 14.26 10.91 11.72
N LYS A 44 13.65 9.72 11.74
CA LYS A 44 12.66 9.32 12.76
C LYS A 44 13.13 8.16 13.64
N LEU A 45 14.44 7.94 13.73
CA LEU A 45 15.04 6.85 14.50
C LEU A 45 15.33 7.18 15.96
N GLU A 46 15.27 8.45 16.34
CA GLU A 46 15.52 8.89 17.73
C GLU A 46 14.64 8.20 18.78
N PRO A 47 13.30 8.06 18.60
CA PRO A 47 12.45 7.50 19.65
C PRO A 47 12.57 5.98 19.82
N TYR A 48 13.24 5.28 18.90
CA TYR A 48 13.31 3.83 18.90
C TYR A 48 14.66 3.32 19.42
N THR A 49 14.60 2.24 20.19
CA THR A 49 15.78 1.52 20.66
C THR A 49 16.33 0.58 19.57
N GLU A 50 17.60 0.20 19.73
CA GLU A 50 18.25 -0.75 18.84
C GLU A 50 17.52 -2.10 18.79
N GLU A 51 17.07 -2.60 19.94
CA GLU A 51 16.38 -3.88 20.06
C GLU A 51 15.03 -3.89 19.34
N GLU A 52 14.26 -2.79 19.42
CA GLU A 52 12.99 -2.66 18.72
C GLU A 52 13.18 -2.68 17.20
N ILE A 53 14.16 -1.92 16.71
CA ILE A 53 14.48 -1.86 15.28
C ILE A 53 14.99 -3.22 14.80
N ARG A 54 15.89 -3.85 15.55
CA ARG A 54 16.37 -5.22 15.27
C ARG A 54 15.21 -6.21 15.19
N GLY A 55 14.28 -6.14 16.14
CA GLY A 55 13.12 -7.02 16.19
C GLY A 55 12.26 -6.91 14.93
N VAL A 56 12.00 -5.69 14.46
CA VAL A 56 11.23 -5.45 13.24
C VAL A 56 11.98 -5.93 12.00
N LEU A 57 13.27 -5.55 11.85
CA LEU A 57 14.06 -5.87 10.67
C LEU A 57 14.32 -7.37 10.49
N THR A 58 14.46 -8.11 11.59
CA THR A 58 14.69 -9.56 11.59
C THR A 58 13.38 -10.37 11.65
N GLY A 59 12.22 -9.70 11.65
CA GLY A 59 10.91 -10.35 11.73
C GLY A 59 10.57 -10.99 13.08
N LYS A 60 11.35 -10.75 14.14
CA LYS A 60 11.02 -11.17 15.51
C LYS A 60 9.85 -10.37 16.11
N ARG A 61 9.60 -9.17 15.59
CA ARG A 61 8.46 -8.31 15.90
C ARG A 61 7.79 -7.92 14.59
N GLU A 62 6.46 -8.00 14.55
CA GLU A 62 5.70 -7.44 13.43
C GLU A 62 5.71 -5.91 13.51
N PRO A 63 5.97 -5.21 12.38
CA PRO A 63 5.82 -3.77 12.35
C PRO A 63 4.35 -3.41 12.58
N GLU A 64 4.11 -2.47 13.50
CA GLU A 64 2.79 -1.88 13.66
C GLU A 64 2.49 -1.02 12.43
N GLY A 65 1.62 -1.53 11.55
CA GLY A 65 1.18 -0.79 10.39
C GLY A 65 0.31 0.39 10.83
N LEU A 66 0.76 1.61 10.58
CA LEU A 66 -0.06 2.78 10.81
C LEU A 66 -1.15 2.85 9.72
N ASP A 67 -2.41 2.63 10.10
CA ASP A 67 -3.53 2.86 9.21
C ASP A 67 -3.88 4.36 9.21
N VAL A 68 -3.45 5.05 8.16
CA VAL A 68 -3.74 6.47 7.99
C VAL A 68 -5.13 6.63 7.38
N TYR A 69 -5.98 7.39 8.07
CA TYR A 69 -7.26 7.86 7.56
C TYR A 69 -7.15 9.33 7.19
N GLN A 70 -7.51 9.66 5.95
CA GLN A 70 -7.52 11.02 5.46
C GLN A 70 -8.85 11.36 4.80
N ARG A 71 -9.20 12.63 4.76
CA ARG A 71 -10.42 13.09 4.10
C ARG A 71 -10.17 13.19 2.59
N ILE A 72 -10.87 12.36 1.83
CA ILE A 72 -10.79 12.29 0.37
C ILE A 72 -12.18 12.56 -0.18
N ILE A 73 -12.34 13.63 -0.99
CA ILE A 73 -13.61 14.02 -1.62
C ILE A 73 -14.79 14.01 -0.61
N GLY A 74 -14.57 14.62 0.54
CA GLY A 74 -15.62 14.85 1.54
C GLY A 74 -15.80 13.76 2.60
N TYR A 75 -15.31 12.53 2.40
CA TYR A 75 -15.40 11.42 3.36
C TYR A 75 -14.02 10.98 3.86
N TYR A 76 -13.95 10.36 5.05
CA TYR A 76 -12.72 9.75 5.54
C TYR A 76 -12.51 8.39 4.87
N SER A 77 -11.32 8.18 4.30
CA SER A 77 -10.90 6.90 3.73
C SER A 77 -9.55 6.51 4.29
N ASN A 78 -9.37 5.21 4.55
CA ASN A 78 -8.05 4.62 4.76
C ASN A 78 -7.24 4.76 3.46
N GLU A 79 -5.99 5.19 3.57
CA GLU A 79 -5.09 5.42 2.43
C GLU A 79 -4.87 4.15 1.59
N ARG A 80 -4.74 2.98 2.21
CA ARG A 80 -4.54 1.71 1.50
C ARG A 80 -5.72 1.39 0.58
N ASN A 81 -6.94 1.59 1.08
CA ASN A 81 -8.17 1.35 0.30
C ASN A 81 -8.28 2.33 -0.87
N TRP A 82 -7.97 3.60 -0.64
CA TRP A 82 -7.97 4.60 -1.68
C TRP A 82 -6.92 4.30 -2.77
N ASN A 83 -5.68 4.02 -2.39
CA ASN A 83 -4.61 3.68 -3.31
C ASN A 83 -4.94 2.45 -4.14
N ARG A 84 -5.50 1.41 -3.51
CA ARG A 84 -5.97 0.20 -4.21
C ARG A 84 -7.05 0.53 -5.24
N SER A 85 -8.05 1.32 -4.86
CA SER A 85 -9.12 1.77 -5.77
C SER A 85 -8.55 2.53 -6.98
N LYS A 86 -7.56 3.40 -6.77
CA LYS A 86 -6.92 4.16 -7.85
C LYS A 86 -6.05 3.33 -8.77
N LEU A 87 -5.34 2.33 -8.25
CA LEU A 87 -4.61 1.37 -9.09
C LEU A 87 -5.57 0.55 -9.95
N GLY A 88 -6.68 0.06 -9.37
CA GLY A 88 -7.71 -0.66 -10.13
C GLY A 88 -8.39 0.21 -11.19
N GLU A 89 -8.69 1.48 -10.89
CA GLU A 89 -9.19 2.46 -11.85
C GLU A 89 -8.18 2.67 -13.00
N MET A 90 -6.88 2.77 -12.70
CA MET A 90 -5.85 2.90 -13.72
C MET A 90 -5.78 1.67 -14.63
N GLU A 91 -5.89 0.46 -14.08
CA GLU A 91 -5.92 -0.78 -14.87
C GLU A 91 -7.16 -0.85 -15.76
N ALA A 92 -8.33 -0.52 -15.23
CA ALA A 92 -9.58 -0.49 -15.98
C ALA A 92 -9.54 0.55 -17.13
N ARG A 93 -8.92 1.72 -16.89
CA ARG A 93 -8.65 2.74 -17.92
C ARG A 93 -7.73 2.25 -19.03
N ARG A 94 -6.78 1.37 -18.71
CA ARG A 94 -5.88 0.77 -19.70
C ARG A 94 -6.55 -0.35 -20.51
N ALA A 95 -7.55 -1.02 -19.94
CA ALA A 95 -8.17 -2.21 -20.53
C ALA A 95 -9.19 -1.91 -21.65
N GLY A 96 -9.63 -0.66 -21.83
CA GLY A 96 -10.62 -0.31 -22.84
C GLY A 96 -11.53 0.84 -22.39
N PRO A 97 -12.73 1.01 -22.99
CA PRO A 97 -13.59 2.14 -22.69
C PRO A 97 -13.97 2.16 -21.21
N TYR A 98 -13.28 3.03 -20.46
CA TYR A 98 -13.57 3.29 -19.08
C TYR A 98 -14.67 4.34 -19.03
N ASP A 99 -15.91 3.86 -19.01
CA ASP A 99 -17.05 4.74 -18.85
C ASP A 99 -16.99 5.38 -17.47
N LEU A 100 -16.72 6.69 -17.48
CA LEU A 100 -16.89 7.48 -16.28
C LEU A 100 -18.36 7.35 -15.84
N PRO A 101 -18.65 7.07 -14.56
CA PRO A 101 -20.01 7.20 -14.06
C PRO A 101 -20.43 8.66 -14.20
N GLY A 102 -21.15 8.95 -15.29
CA GLY A 102 -21.43 10.31 -15.76
C GLY A 102 -21.55 10.40 -17.29
N THR A 103 -20.85 9.56 -18.06
CA THR A 103 -20.99 9.54 -19.54
C THR A 103 -22.36 9.00 -19.96
N PHE A 104 -23.00 8.17 -19.12
CA PHE A 104 -24.39 7.73 -19.27
C PHE A 104 -25.43 8.86 -19.29
N LEU A 105 -25.09 10.08 -18.88
CA LEU A 105 -26.03 11.20 -18.83
C LEU A 105 -26.18 11.94 -20.17
N ALA A 106 -25.27 11.74 -21.11
CA ALA A 106 -25.24 12.48 -22.38
C ALA A 106 -26.02 11.80 -23.51
N ASP A 107 -26.30 10.50 -23.42
CA ASP A 107 -27.03 9.76 -24.45
C ASP A 107 -28.46 9.41 -23.96
N PRO A 108 -29.51 10.02 -24.53
CA PRO A 108 -30.90 9.72 -24.15
C PRO A 108 -31.34 8.29 -24.49
N GLU A 109 -30.65 7.55 -25.37
CA GLU A 109 -31.01 6.17 -25.71
C GLU A 109 -30.62 5.15 -24.62
N LEU A 110 -29.59 5.44 -23.83
CA LEU A 110 -29.12 4.61 -22.71
C LEU A 110 -29.93 4.80 -21.41
N ARG A 111 -30.96 5.66 -21.43
CA ARG A 111 -31.86 5.90 -20.27
C ARG A 111 -32.91 4.81 -20.05
N LYS A 112 -32.97 3.80 -20.91
CA LYS A 112 -33.93 2.71 -20.71
C LYS A 112 -33.39 1.81 -19.60
N PRO A 113 -34.10 1.65 -18.46
CA PRO A 113 -33.73 0.60 -17.52
C PRO A 113 -33.71 -0.73 -18.28
N PRO A 114 -32.77 -1.65 -17.99
CA PRO A 114 -32.82 -2.98 -18.58
C PRO A 114 -34.21 -3.55 -18.34
N GLN A 115 -34.88 -3.98 -19.41
CA GLN A 115 -36.19 -4.62 -19.25
C GLN A 115 -36.02 -5.83 -18.33
N PRO A 116 -36.85 -5.96 -17.29
CA PRO A 116 -36.66 -7.01 -16.30
C PRO A 116 -37.19 -8.32 -16.86
N ASP A 117 -36.45 -8.98 -17.75
CA ASP A 117 -36.80 -10.33 -18.17
C ASP A 117 -35.59 -11.25 -18.37
N VAL A 118 -35.62 -12.33 -17.59
CA VAL A 118 -34.87 -13.59 -17.68
C VAL A 118 -33.50 -13.65 -16.96
N LEU A 119 -33.56 -13.70 -15.63
CA LEU A 119 -32.67 -14.56 -14.83
C LEU A 119 -33.52 -15.52 -13.96
N GLN A 120 -34.22 -16.46 -14.62
CA GLN A 120 -34.46 -17.75 -13.99
C GLN A 120 -33.19 -18.60 -14.20
N GLY A 121 -32.43 -18.85 -13.13
CA GLY A 121 -31.17 -19.59 -13.24
C GLY A 121 -30.43 -19.79 -11.92
N HIS A 122 -31.03 -20.58 -11.04
CA HIS A 122 -30.38 -21.42 -10.01
C HIS A 122 -29.39 -20.77 -9.02
N LEU A 123 -29.95 -20.28 -7.90
CA LEU A 123 -29.27 -20.32 -6.60
C LEU A 123 -29.27 -21.77 -6.11
N GLY A 124 -28.21 -22.51 -6.47
CA GLY A 124 -27.83 -23.75 -5.80
C GLY A 124 -27.09 -23.40 -4.52
N VAL A 125 -27.76 -23.64 -3.38
CA VAL A 125 -27.14 -23.74 -2.06
C VAL A 125 -26.14 -24.90 -2.09
N LEU A 126 -24.89 -24.64 -1.71
CA LEU A 126 -24.03 -25.42 -0.82
C LEU A 126 -22.77 -24.61 -0.47
#